data_AF-A0A444JAY5-F1
#
_entry.id   AF-A0A444JAY5-F1
#
_cell.length_a   1.000
_cell.length_b   1.000
_cell.length_c   1.000
_cell.angle_alpha   90.00
_cell.angle_beta   90.00
_cell.angle_gamma   90.00
#
_symmetry.space_group_name_H-M   'P 1'
#
loop_
_entity.id
_entity.type
_entity.pdbx_description
1 polymer ?
#
loop_
_entity_poly.entity_id
_entity_poly.type
_entity_poly.pdbx_seq_one_letter_code
_entity_poly.pdbx_strand_id
1 'polypeptide(L)'
;SIADQASRQEQPVVEGFLNLLELQESRFTAPDVMALLENQAILRRFGLAAEDVVLMRSAILEAGIRWGLDQEQRCEQGLADAQQHTWDFGMDRLLLGYLTGQLDEPWQGIMPSSGTVSSMGSWLGGLTDFVRSLQELRRRMKTRHLPAQWAELLLGLLDDFLVEDGGEGNQDGVLILRRTIADFADHCRLAGFEQQLSLPIIRHWFETRLSEPAGGQSFLAGRVTFCNMVPMRSVPFKVIWLLGMNDLDYPRTQRTPAFDLMAQRPRLGDRSRRDDDRYLFLEALLSARAHLAISWVGRDQQDNSSLPPSVVVAELRDYINRGWAAEKKPDFEVKKEQPVADILTVEYPLQPFSRHCFSGNPKIASYASEWLPKPLSSPSCAFTFLQGPLLQPEPCQQVDLSRLVRFWNHPVRFFLEQRMGLRCRYAEEVLPEAEAFFP
;
A
#
# COMPACT_ATOMS: atom_id res chain seq x y z
N SER A 1 15.67 -10.54 9.96
CA SER A 1 15.11 -10.84 8.63
C SER A 1 13.62 -11.09 8.79
N ILE A 2 12.84 -10.62 7.83
CA ILE A 2 11.44 -11.03 7.67
C ILE A 2 11.45 -12.06 6.53
N ALA A 3 10.74 -13.17 6.73
CA ALA A 3 10.56 -14.23 5.75
C ALA A 3 9.05 -14.44 5.51
N ASP A 4 8.69 -15.05 4.37
CA ASP A 4 7.31 -15.37 3.95
C ASP A 4 6.44 -14.20 3.52
N GLN A 5 7.03 -13.14 2.97
CA GLN A 5 6.24 -12.09 2.35
C GLN A 5 5.75 -12.51 0.96
N ALA A 6 4.56 -12.03 0.58
CA ALA A 6 4.08 -12.18 -0.79
C ALA A 6 4.95 -11.36 -1.73
N SER A 7 5.31 -11.91 -2.90
CA SER A 7 6.15 -11.21 -3.90
C SER A 7 5.58 -9.86 -4.30
N ARG A 8 4.25 -9.71 -4.27
CA ARG A 8 3.54 -8.45 -4.50
C ARG A 8 3.97 -7.30 -3.58
N GLN A 9 4.38 -7.58 -2.33
CA GLN A 9 4.70 -6.53 -1.34
C GLN A 9 6.16 -6.07 -1.36
N GLU A 10 7.08 -6.89 -1.89
CA GLU A 10 8.51 -6.59 -1.90
C GLU A 10 8.97 -5.89 -3.19
N GLN A 11 8.22 -6.04 -4.28
CA GLN A 11 8.69 -5.67 -5.61
C GLN A 11 7.74 -4.72 -6.34
N PRO A 12 8.10 -3.42 -6.47
CA PRO A 12 7.31 -2.43 -7.19
C PRO A 12 6.97 -2.83 -8.63
N VAL A 13 7.85 -3.58 -9.30
CA VAL A 13 7.63 -4.06 -10.68
C VAL A 13 6.42 -5.01 -10.77
N VAL A 14 6.26 -5.91 -9.80
CA VAL A 14 5.13 -6.87 -9.75
C VAL A 14 3.82 -6.13 -9.52
N GLU A 15 3.82 -5.15 -8.62
CA GLU A 15 2.66 -4.28 -8.38
C GLU A 15 2.31 -3.45 -9.63
N GLY A 16 3.30 -2.86 -10.29
CA GLY A 16 3.10 -2.11 -11.54
C GLY A 16 2.49 -2.96 -12.65
N PHE A 17 2.93 -4.21 -12.80
CA PHE A 17 2.35 -5.17 -13.73
C PHE A 17 0.87 -5.45 -13.43
N LEU A 18 0.53 -5.74 -12.16
CA LEU A 18 -0.86 -6.01 -11.77
C LEU A 18 -1.76 -4.78 -11.97
N ASN A 19 -1.27 -3.60 -11.57
CA ASN A 19 -2.00 -2.35 -11.73
C ASN A 19 -2.21 -2.01 -13.22
N LEU A 20 -1.26 -2.33 -14.11
CA LEU A 20 -1.43 -2.18 -15.56
C LEU A 20 -2.55 -3.06 -16.11
N LEU A 21 -2.67 -4.31 -15.65
CA LEU A 21 -3.76 -5.21 -16.03
C LEU A 21 -5.11 -4.72 -15.51
N GLU A 22 -5.16 -4.24 -14.27
CA GLU A 22 -6.36 -3.68 -13.66
C GLU A 22 -6.82 -2.41 -14.39
N LEU A 23 -5.89 -1.53 -14.76
CA LEU A 23 -6.19 -0.28 -15.47
C LEU A 23 -6.91 -0.53 -16.81
N GLN A 24 -6.60 -1.63 -17.50
CA GLN A 24 -7.23 -1.94 -18.79
C GLN A 24 -8.75 -2.18 -18.69
N GLU A 25 -9.25 -2.59 -17.52
CA GLU A 25 -10.68 -2.75 -17.26
C GLU A 25 -11.33 -1.48 -16.70
N SER A 26 -10.54 -0.45 -16.39
CA SER A 26 -11.01 0.79 -15.78
C SER A 26 -11.47 1.83 -16.82
N ARG A 27 -11.92 2.99 -16.31
CA ARG A 27 -12.27 4.15 -17.13
C ARG A 27 -11.06 5.03 -17.47
N PHE A 28 -9.86 4.66 -17.05
CA PHE A 28 -8.64 5.46 -17.20
C PHE A 28 -8.82 6.87 -16.64
N THR A 29 -9.28 6.95 -15.39
CA THR A 29 -9.42 8.24 -14.72
C THR A 29 -8.05 8.90 -14.55
N ALA A 30 -8.03 10.23 -14.45
CA ALA A 30 -6.81 10.99 -14.26
C ALA A 30 -6.01 10.52 -13.01
N PRO A 31 -6.65 10.27 -11.85
CA PRO A 31 -5.99 9.64 -10.71
C PRO A 31 -5.39 8.27 -11.02
N ASP A 32 -6.13 7.35 -11.64
CA ASP A 32 -5.68 5.96 -11.86
C ASP A 32 -4.42 5.89 -12.74
N VAL A 33 -4.41 6.66 -13.83
CA VAL A 33 -3.27 6.71 -14.76
C VAL A 33 -2.07 7.38 -14.08
N MET A 34 -2.30 8.41 -13.27
CA MET A 34 -1.21 9.05 -12.51
C MET A 34 -0.65 8.14 -11.40
N ALA A 35 -1.48 7.29 -10.78
CA ALA A 35 -1.03 6.31 -9.80
C ALA A 35 -0.04 5.29 -10.43
N LEU A 36 -0.20 4.93 -11.70
CA LEU A 36 0.80 4.11 -12.41
C LEU A 36 2.14 4.84 -12.56
N LEU A 37 2.12 6.15 -12.80
CA LEU A 37 3.33 6.96 -12.93
C LEU A 37 4.02 7.21 -11.57
N GLU A 38 3.41 6.85 -10.44
CA GLU A 38 4.12 6.81 -9.15
C GLU A 38 5.06 5.60 -9.04
N ASN A 39 4.85 4.57 -9.87
CA ASN A 39 5.75 3.44 -9.98
C ASN A 39 7.03 3.83 -10.73
N GLN A 40 8.17 3.84 -10.02
CA GLN A 40 9.45 4.24 -10.60
C GLN A 40 9.88 3.39 -11.80
N ALA A 41 9.50 2.11 -11.86
CA ALA A 41 9.88 1.24 -12.99
C ALA A 41 9.17 1.67 -14.28
N ILE A 42 7.91 2.10 -14.18
CA ILE A 42 7.12 2.62 -15.30
C ILE A 42 7.59 4.03 -15.64
N LEU A 43 7.69 4.91 -14.65
CA LEU A 43 8.08 6.31 -14.84
C LEU A 43 9.43 6.44 -15.58
N ARG A 44 10.44 5.65 -15.20
CA ARG A 44 11.74 5.65 -15.90
C ARG A 44 11.67 5.11 -17.32
N ARG A 45 10.77 4.17 -17.62
CA ARG A 45 10.59 3.61 -18.97
C ARG A 45 10.27 4.69 -20.00
N PHE A 46 9.51 5.69 -19.57
CA PHE A 46 9.08 6.81 -20.41
C PHE A 46 9.99 8.04 -20.27
N GLY A 47 11.17 7.89 -19.66
CA GLY A 47 12.14 8.98 -19.51
C GLY A 47 11.67 10.11 -18.58
N LEU A 48 10.72 9.82 -17.69
CA LEU A 48 10.15 10.76 -16.74
C LEU A 48 10.93 10.71 -15.41
N ALA A 49 10.96 11.82 -14.69
CA ALA A 49 11.51 11.92 -13.34
C ALA A 49 10.40 12.08 -12.28
N ALA A 50 10.69 11.78 -11.02
CA ALA A 50 9.69 11.86 -9.94
C ALA A 50 9.19 13.30 -9.74
N GLU A 51 10.05 14.28 -9.99
CA GLU A 51 9.72 15.70 -9.93
C GLU A 51 8.73 16.12 -11.03
N ASP A 52 8.74 15.44 -12.18
CA ASP A 52 7.83 15.70 -13.29
C ASP A 52 6.39 15.34 -12.94
N VAL A 53 6.16 14.38 -12.03
CA VAL A 53 4.82 13.94 -11.61
C VAL A 53 4.01 15.10 -11.05
N VAL A 54 4.64 16.00 -10.28
CA VAL A 54 3.97 17.16 -9.71
C VAL A 54 3.55 18.14 -10.82
N LEU A 55 4.41 18.37 -11.81
CA LEU A 55 4.11 19.24 -12.96
C LEU A 55 3.00 18.63 -13.84
N MET A 56 3.06 17.31 -14.06
CA MET A 56 2.05 16.56 -14.80
C MET A 56 0.67 16.69 -14.15
N ARG A 57 0.56 16.56 -12.82
CA ARG A 57 -0.73 16.70 -12.12
C ARG A 57 -1.37 18.07 -12.38
N SER A 58 -0.61 19.16 -12.23
CA SER A 58 -1.12 20.50 -12.52
C SER A 58 -1.49 20.68 -13.99
N ALA A 59 -0.65 20.20 -14.92
CA ALA A 59 -0.90 20.31 -16.35
C ALA A 59 -2.14 19.50 -16.80
N ILE A 60 -2.34 18.29 -16.26
CA ILE A 60 -3.51 17.43 -16.50
C ILE A 60 -4.79 18.12 -16.01
N LEU A 61 -4.72 18.76 -14.84
CA LEU A 61 -5.85 19.53 -14.30
C LEU A 61 -6.21 20.71 -15.21
N GLU A 62 -5.22 21.51 -15.61
CA GLU A 62 -5.37 22.67 -16.51
C GLU A 62 -5.86 22.27 -17.90
N ALA A 63 -5.37 21.16 -18.45
CA ALA A 63 -5.82 20.61 -19.72
C ALA A 63 -7.26 20.09 -19.68
N GLY A 64 -7.81 19.90 -18.48
CA GLY A 64 -9.17 19.42 -18.29
C GLY A 64 -9.34 17.92 -18.50
N ILE A 65 -8.27 17.12 -18.39
CA ILE A 65 -8.32 15.66 -18.50
C ILE A 65 -9.03 15.10 -17.26
N ARG A 66 -9.97 14.18 -17.47
CA ARG A 66 -10.74 13.55 -16.39
C ARG A 66 -10.73 12.04 -16.49
N TRP A 67 -11.19 11.50 -17.61
CA TRP A 67 -11.27 10.06 -17.83
C TRP A 67 -11.53 9.72 -19.30
N GLY A 68 -11.19 8.48 -19.65
CA GLY A 68 -11.28 7.95 -21.00
C GLY A 68 -10.02 8.27 -21.80
N LEU A 69 -9.41 7.26 -22.40
CA LEU A 69 -8.23 7.43 -23.24
C LEU A 69 -8.55 8.20 -24.51
N ASP A 70 -9.64 7.83 -25.18
CA ASP A 70 -10.03 8.32 -26.49
C ASP A 70 -11.56 8.32 -26.67
N GLN A 71 -12.01 8.79 -27.83
CA GLN A 71 -13.44 8.78 -28.20
C GLN A 71 -14.00 7.36 -28.33
N GLU A 72 -13.20 6.41 -28.83
CA GLU A 72 -13.63 5.04 -29.07
C GLU A 72 -14.09 4.40 -27.75
N GLN A 73 -13.30 4.56 -26.69
CA GLN A 73 -13.65 4.09 -25.35
C GLN A 73 -14.97 4.70 -24.83
N ARG A 74 -15.21 5.99 -25.06
CA ARG A 74 -16.46 6.63 -24.59
C ARG A 74 -17.68 6.15 -25.36
N CYS A 75 -17.54 5.93 -26.67
CA CYS A 75 -18.58 5.33 -27.49
C CYS A 75 -18.93 3.91 -27.01
N GLU A 76 -17.93 3.09 -26.63
CA GLU A 76 -18.16 1.76 -26.05
C GLU A 76 -18.97 1.80 -24.74
N GLN A 77 -18.90 2.90 -23.99
CA GLN A 77 -19.66 3.12 -22.77
C GLN A 77 -21.02 3.79 -23.00
N GLY A 78 -21.43 3.94 -24.27
CA GLY A 78 -22.72 4.52 -24.65
C GLY A 78 -22.75 6.04 -24.66
N LEU A 79 -21.61 6.72 -24.56
CA LEU A 79 -21.49 8.17 -24.63
C LEU A 79 -21.03 8.59 -26.04
N ALA A 80 -21.99 8.84 -26.93
CA ALA A 80 -21.71 9.34 -28.26
C ALA A 80 -21.24 10.81 -28.21
N ASP A 81 -20.25 11.16 -29.04
CA ASP A 81 -19.78 12.54 -29.28
C ASP A 81 -19.07 13.27 -28.12
N ALA A 82 -18.66 12.55 -27.09
CA ALA A 82 -18.01 13.14 -25.91
C ALA A 82 -16.47 13.08 -25.99
N GLN A 83 -15.80 13.74 -26.94
CA GLN A 83 -14.33 13.77 -26.99
C GLN A 83 -13.67 14.60 -25.87
N GLN A 84 -14.38 15.60 -25.36
CA GLN A 84 -13.84 16.52 -24.35
C GLN A 84 -13.50 15.78 -23.06
N HIS A 85 -12.50 16.26 -22.32
CA HIS A 85 -12.07 15.69 -21.04
C HIS A 85 -11.44 14.28 -21.10
N THR A 86 -11.19 13.74 -22.30
CA THR A 86 -10.38 12.53 -22.51
C THR A 86 -8.88 12.83 -22.41
N TRP A 87 -8.06 11.79 -22.30
CA TRP A 87 -6.61 11.89 -22.39
C TRP A 87 -6.17 12.45 -23.73
N ASP A 88 -6.66 11.91 -24.86
CA ASP A 88 -6.32 12.43 -26.20
C ASP A 88 -6.61 13.93 -26.31
N PHE A 89 -7.82 14.36 -25.93
CA PHE A 89 -8.19 15.76 -26.00
C PHE A 89 -7.29 16.66 -25.14
N GLY A 90 -6.99 16.25 -23.91
CA GLY A 90 -6.12 17.05 -23.06
C GLY A 90 -4.65 17.03 -23.49
N MET A 91 -4.16 15.92 -24.04
CA MET A 91 -2.83 15.84 -24.63
C MET A 91 -2.72 16.77 -25.85
N ASP A 92 -3.74 16.83 -26.71
CA ASP A 92 -3.80 17.79 -27.82
C ASP A 92 -3.74 19.23 -27.32
N ARG A 93 -4.46 19.56 -26.24
CA ARG A 93 -4.43 20.90 -25.63
C ARG A 93 -3.05 21.26 -25.06
N LEU A 94 -2.38 20.30 -24.42
CA LEU A 94 -1.04 20.49 -23.86
C LEU A 94 0.01 20.66 -24.97
N LEU A 95 -0.02 19.80 -25.98
CA LEU A 95 0.89 19.86 -27.13
C LEU A 95 0.66 21.14 -27.95
N LEU A 96 -0.60 21.51 -28.20
CA LEU A 96 -0.93 22.76 -28.87
C LEU A 96 -0.40 23.96 -28.08
N GLY A 97 -0.63 23.99 -26.76
CA GLY A 97 -0.11 25.04 -25.88
C GLY A 97 1.42 25.14 -25.88
N TYR A 98 2.11 24.00 -25.97
CA TYR A 98 3.56 23.96 -26.13
C TYR A 98 4.03 24.58 -27.46
N LEU A 99 3.34 24.29 -28.56
CA LEU A 99 3.73 24.73 -29.91
C LEU A 99 3.36 26.19 -30.20
N THR A 100 2.16 26.62 -29.80
CA THR A 100 1.60 27.93 -30.17
C THR A 100 1.68 28.95 -29.05
N GLY A 101 1.87 28.51 -27.80
CA GLY A 101 1.61 29.35 -26.64
C GLY A 101 0.13 29.65 -26.48
N GLN A 102 -0.18 30.76 -25.82
CA GLN A 102 -1.56 31.22 -25.63
C GLN A 102 -2.14 31.75 -26.95
N LEU A 103 -3.34 31.31 -27.29
CA LEU A 103 -4.13 31.82 -28.41
C LEU A 103 -5.39 32.52 -27.89
N ASP A 104 -5.85 33.54 -28.61
CA ASP A 104 -7.10 34.25 -28.32
C ASP A 104 -8.33 33.48 -28.82
N GLU A 105 -8.16 32.67 -29.87
CA GLU A 105 -9.20 31.85 -30.48
C GLU A 105 -8.79 30.37 -30.53
N PRO A 106 -9.74 29.43 -30.47
CA PRO A 106 -9.46 28.00 -30.54
C PRO A 106 -8.93 27.62 -31.93
N TRP A 107 -7.91 26.76 -31.98
CA TRP A 107 -7.41 26.16 -33.21
C TRP A 107 -8.11 24.82 -33.45
N GLN A 108 -8.80 24.67 -34.59
CA GLN A 108 -9.60 23.46 -34.89
C GLN A 108 -10.60 23.09 -33.78
N GLY A 109 -11.14 24.08 -33.07
CA GLY A 109 -12.07 23.86 -31.96
C GLY A 109 -11.41 23.49 -30.63
N ILE A 110 -10.07 23.49 -30.56
CA ILE A 110 -9.29 23.16 -29.36
C ILE A 110 -8.58 24.41 -28.84
N MET A 111 -8.73 24.68 -27.54
CA MET A 111 -8.06 25.81 -26.88
C MET A 111 -6.74 25.35 -26.24
N PRO A 112 -5.58 25.96 -26.55
CA PRO A 112 -4.29 25.57 -25.96
C PRO A 112 -4.29 25.76 -24.43
N SER A 113 -3.57 24.89 -23.73
CA SER A 113 -3.27 25.07 -22.30
C SER A 113 -1.98 25.87 -22.13
N SER A 114 -2.07 27.08 -21.56
CA SER A 114 -0.97 28.05 -21.53
C SER A 114 -0.24 28.15 -20.19
N GLY A 115 -0.69 27.46 -19.13
CA GLY A 115 -0.27 27.72 -17.74
C GLY A 115 1.09 27.14 -17.32
N THR A 116 1.39 25.90 -17.70
CA THR A 116 2.48 25.12 -17.07
C THR A 116 3.60 24.69 -18.04
N VAL A 117 3.40 24.80 -19.36
CA VAL A 117 4.28 24.14 -20.36
C VAL A 117 5.50 25.00 -20.77
N SER A 118 5.59 26.24 -20.31
CA SER A 118 6.66 27.18 -20.68
C SER A 118 7.92 27.02 -19.79
N SER A 119 8.68 25.94 -20.01
CA SER A 119 10.16 25.91 -20.05
C SER A 119 10.78 24.50 -19.96
N MET A 120 9.99 23.44 -19.72
CA MET A 120 10.51 22.06 -19.56
C MET A 120 9.66 21.04 -20.33
N GLY A 121 9.83 20.97 -21.66
CA GLY A 121 9.04 20.11 -22.56
C GLY A 121 9.43 18.62 -22.59
N SER A 122 10.39 18.16 -21.77
CA SER A 122 10.83 16.75 -21.78
C SER A 122 9.76 15.79 -21.26
N TRP A 123 9.07 16.16 -20.18
CA TRP A 123 8.06 15.28 -19.58
C TRP A 123 6.81 15.14 -20.45
N LEU A 124 6.47 16.15 -21.27
CA LEU A 124 5.31 16.10 -22.15
C LEU A 124 5.47 15.02 -23.23
N GLY A 125 6.67 14.85 -23.75
CA GLY A 125 7.00 13.75 -24.67
C GLY A 125 6.81 12.39 -24.01
N GLY A 126 7.42 12.18 -22.84
CA GLY A 126 7.30 10.93 -22.08
C GLY A 126 5.84 10.60 -21.72
N LEU A 127 5.05 11.59 -21.29
CA LEU A 127 3.62 11.41 -21.01
C LEU A 127 2.83 11.06 -22.28
N THR A 128 3.15 11.69 -23.42
CA THR A 128 2.51 11.37 -24.70
C THR A 128 2.79 9.92 -25.11
N ASP A 129 4.04 9.48 -25.01
CA ASP A 129 4.44 8.12 -25.34
C ASP A 129 3.80 7.10 -24.40
N PHE A 130 3.68 7.44 -23.11
CA PHE A 130 2.98 6.62 -22.11
C PHE A 130 1.50 6.45 -22.45
N VAL A 131 0.76 7.54 -22.69
CA VAL A 131 -0.67 7.48 -23.02
C VAL A 131 -0.92 6.70 -24.32
N ARG A 132 -0.08 6.90 -25.34
CA ARG A 132 -0.16 6.13 -26.60
C ARG A 132 0.09 4.64 -26.39
N SER A 133 1.08 4.31 -25.55
CA SER A 133 1.36 2.91 -25.20
C SER A 133 0.18 2.27 -24.48
N LEU A 134 -0.49 3.00 -23.57
CA LEU A 134 -1.71 2.52 -22.91
C LEU A 134 -2.87 2.29 -23.88
N GLN A 135 -3.06 3.18 -24.86
CA GLN A 135 -4.08 3.00 -25.90
C GLN A 135 -3.84 1.76 -26.74
N GLU A 136 -2.61 1.55 -27.19
CA GLU A 136 -2.25 0.36 -27.97
C GLU A 136 -2.42 -0.91 -27.14
N LEU A 137 -2.01 -0.88 -25.87
CA LEU A 137 -2.18 -1.99 -24.95
C LEU A 137 -3.66 -2.35 -24.76
N ARG A 138 -4.51 -1.34 -24.53
CA ARG A 138 -5.96 -1.52 -24.38
C ARG A 138 -6.57 -2.18 -25.62
N ARG A 139 -6.24 -1.70 -26.82
CA ARG A 139 -6.74 -2.27 -28.08
C ARG A 139 -6.37 -3.75 -28.22
N ARG A 140 -5.13 -4.11 -27.90
CA ARG A 140 -4.66 -5.51 -27.94
C ARG A 140 -5.37 -6.37 -26.89
N MET A 141 -5.43 -5.92 -25.63
CA MET A 141 -5.99 -6.69 -24.51
C MET A 141 -7.52 -6.79 -24.51
N LYS A 142 -8.22 -5.93 -25.26
CA LYS A 142 -9.69 -5.98 -25.42
C LYS A 142 -10.17 -7.25 -26.13
N THR A 143 -9.36 -7.79 -27.05
CA THR A 143 -9.72 -9.00 -27.80
C THR A 143 -9.38 -10.27 -27.00
N ARG A 144 -10.11 -11.36 -27.28
CA ARG A 144 -9.82 -12.66 -26.65
C ARG A 144 -8.70 -13.35 -27.40
N HIS A 145 -7.73 -13.88 -26.67
CA HIS A 145 -6.54 -14.53 -27.24
C HIS A 145 -6.39 -15.95 -26.75
N LEU A 146 -5.69 -16.77 -27.52
CA LEU A 146 -5.22 -18.07 -27.06
C LEU A 146 -4.15 -17.91 -25.95
N PRO A 147 -3.94 -18.91 -25.08
CA PRO A 147 -2.96 -18.80 -24.00
C PRO A 147 -1.54 -18.42 -24.44
N ALA A 148 -1.08 -18.96 -25.57
CA ALA A 148 0.25 -18.63 -26.12
C ALA A 148 0.35 -17.16 -26.57
N GLN A 149 -0.70 -16.65 -27.21
CA GLN A 149 -0.80 -15.25 -27.63
C GLN A 149 -0.88 -14.31 -26.43
N TRP A 150 -1.58 -14.71 -25.36
CA TRP A 150 -1.56 -13.97 -24.10
C TRP A 150 -0.15 -13.90 -23.51
N ALA A 151 0.60 -15.00 -23.51
CA ALA A 151 1.97 -15.01 -23.01
C ALA A 151 2.88 -14.06 -23.80
N GLU A 152 2.80 -14.07 -25.14
CA GLU A 152 3.53 -13.12 -26.00
C GLU A 152 3.15 -11.66 -25.71
N LEU A 153 1.86 -11.37 -25.58
CA LEU A 153 1.36 -10.04 -25.29
C LEU A 153 1.85 -9.54 -23.92
N LEU A 154 1.80 -10.39 -22.90
CA LEU A 154 2.24 -10.05 -21.55
C LEU A 154 3.76 -9.86 -21.46
N LEU A 155 4.55 -10.64 -22.20
CA LEU A 155 5.99 -10.43 -22.31
C LEU A 155 6.30 -9.09 -23.00
N GLY A 156 5.57 -8.76 -24.08
CA GLY A 156 5.67 -7.45 -24.73
C GLY A 156 5.31 -6.31 -23.79
N LEU A 157 4.27 -6.46 -22.96
CA LEU A 157 3.92 -5.48 -21.92
C LEU A 157 5.10 -5.23 -20.97
N LEU A 158 5.79 -6.27 -20.52
CA LEU A 158 6.96 -6.10 -19.65
C LEU A 158 8.02 -5.25 -20.35
N ASP A 159 8.33 -5.55 -21.60
CA ASP A 159 9.35 -4.82 -22.37
C ASP A 159 8.91 -3.37 -22.70
N ASP A 160 7.61 -3.14 -22.91
CA ASP A 160 7.07 -1.83 -23.28
C ASP A 160 6.95 -0.88 -22.08
N PHE A 161 6.56 -1.38 -20.89
CA PHE A 161 6.23 -0.55 -19.73
C PHE A 161 7.21 -0.64 -18.56
N LEU A 162 8.03 -1.67 -18.46
CA LEU A 162 8.86 -1.91 -17.27
C LEU A 162 10.34 -1.99 -17.67
N VAL A 163 11.18 -1.16 -17.04
CA VAL A 163 12.63 -1.21 -17.28
C VAL A 163 13.29 -2.23 -16.36
N GLU A 164 14.16 -3.07 -16.93
CA GLU A 164 15.17 -3.87 -16.22
C GLU A 164 16.33 -2.97 -15.75
N ASP A 165 16.06 -1.91 -14.99
CA ASP A 165 17.14 -1.03 -14.51
C ASP A 165 17.86 -1.71 -13.33
N GLY A 166 19.18 -1.56 -13.26
CA GLY A 166 20.12 -2.33 -12.42
C GLY A 166 20.01 -2.15 -10.90
N GLY A 167 18.87 -1.64 -10.40
CA GLY A 167 18.54 -1.74 -8.98
C GLY A 167 18.22 -3.21 -8.64
N GLU A 168 18.93 -3.78 -7.68
CA GLU A 168 18.91 -5.22 -7.35
C GLU A 168 17.48 -5.81 -7.22
N GLY A 169 16.49 -5.02 -6.75
CA GLY A 169 15.11 -5.50 -6.58
C GLY A 169 14.25 -5.53 -7.86
N ASN A 170 14.57 -4.75 -8.91
CA ASN A 170 13.74 -4.70 -10.12
C ASN A 170 13.99 -5.89 -11.05
N GLN A 171 15.25 -6.34 -11.15
CA GLN A 171 15.64 -7.47 -12.00
C GLN A 171 15.00 -8.78 -11.54
N ASP A 172 15.02 -9.03 -10.22
CA ASP A 172 14.38 -10.21 -9.63
C ASP A 172 12.87 -10.22 -9.90
N GLY A 173 12.21 -9.06 -9.83
CA GLY A 173 10.78 -8.96 -10.10
C GLY A 173 10.40 -9.20 -11.55
N VAL A 174 11.16 -8.65 -12.50
CA VAL A 174 10.96 -8.97 -13.93
C VAL A 174 11.16 -10.46 -14.18
N LEU A 175 12.17 -11.10 -13.58
CA LEU A 175 12.40 -12.53 -13.73
C LEU A 175 11.24 -13.37 -13.18
N ILE A 176 10.69 -13.00 -12.02
CA ILE A 176 9.51 -13.64 -11.43
C ILE A 176 8.31 -13.51 -12.38
N LEU A 177 8.07 -12.34 -12.96
CA LEU A 177 6.99 -12.13 -13.92
C LEU A 177 7.19 -12.96 -15.20
N ARG A 178 8.38 -12.92 -15.82
CA ARG A 178 8.70 -13.71 -17.02
C ARG A 178 8.49 -15.21 -16.77
N ARG A 179 8.93 -15.72 -15.61
CA ARG A 179 8.71 -17.12 -15.21
C ARG A 179 7.23 -17.43 -15.02
N THR A 180 6.50 -16.56 -14.33
CA THR A 180 5.07 -16.76 -14.07
C THR A 180 4.25 -16.76 -15.37
N ILE A 181 4.63 -15.92 -16.35
CA ILE A 181 4.03 -15.91 -17.69
C ILE A 181 4.34 -17.20 -18.45
N ALA A 182 5.57 -17.71 -18.37
CA ALA A 182 5.93 -18.98 -18.97
C ALA A 182 5.15 -20.15 -18.33
N ASP A 183 5.07 -20.18 -17.00
CA ASP A 183 4.31 -21.18 -16.24
C ASP A 183 2.82 -21.17 -16.63
N PHE A 184 2.22 -20.00 -16.85
CA PHE A 184 0.84 -19.88 -17.35
C PHE A 184 0.66 -20.60 -18.68
N ALA A 185 1.50 -20.29 -19.66
CA ALA A 185 1.43 -20.89 -20.99
C ALA A 185 1.64 -22.41 -20.94
N ASP A 186 2.59 -22.87 -20.13
CA ASP A 186 2.88 -24.28 -19.95
C ASP A 186 1.73 -25.04 -19.26
N HIS A 187 1.10 -24.45 -18.23
CA HIS A 187 -0.07 -25.06 -17.60
C HIS A 187 -1.23 -25.23 -18.59
N CYS A 188 -1.52 -24.21 -19.40
CA CYS A 188 -2.56 -24.30 -20.43
C CYS A 188 -2.21 -25.36 -21.48
N ARG A 189 -0.95 -25.42 -21.93
CA ARG A 189 -0.46 -26.41 -22.89
C ARG A 189 -0.56 -27.84 -22.36
N LEU A 190 -0.12 -28.08 -21.12
CA LEU A 190 -0.20 -29.39 -20.47
C LEU A 190 -1.65 -29.86 -20.27
N ALA A 191 -2.57 -28.92 -20.04
CA ALA A 191 -4.00 -29.20 -19.94
C ALA A 191 -4.67 -29.42 -21.31
N GLY A 192 -3.98 -29.17 -22.43
CA GLY A 192 -4.57 -29.19 -23.77
C GLY A 192 -5.64 -28.11 -23.97
N PHE A 193 -5.51 -26.97 -23.28
CA PHE A 193 -6.48 -25.90 -23.33
C PHE A 193 -6.26 -24.99 -24.55
N GLU A 194 -7.14 -25.12 -25.55
CA GLU A 194 -7.04 -24.39 -26.84
C GLU A 194 -8.12 -23.33 -27.02
N GLN A 195 -8.82 -22.93 -25.95
CA GLN A 195 -9.86 -21.90 -26.04
C GLN A 195 -9.30 -20.51 -25.80
N GLN A 196 -9.98 -19.50 -26.35
CA GLN A 196 -9.61 -18.11 -26.15
C GLN A 196 -10.04 -17.61 -24.77
N LEU A 197 -9.13 -16.89 -24.10
CA LEU A 197 -9.33 -16.30 -22.78
C LEU A 197 -9.52 -14.79 -22.90
N SER A 198 -10.33 -14.23 -22.00
CA SER A 198 -10.50 -12.79 -21.85
C SER A 198 -9.60 -12.24 -20.75
N LEU A 199 -9.24 -10.96 -20.84
CA LEU A 199 -8.42 -10.25 -19.85
C LEU A 199 -8.84 -10.46 -18.38
N PRO A 200 -10.13 -10.44 -17.99
CA PRO A 200 -10.51 -10.65 -16.59
C PRO A 200 -10.04 -12.00 -16.01
N ILE A 201 -9.99 -13.05 -16.84
CA ILE A 201 -9.52 -14.38 -16.42
C ILE A 201 -8.00 -14.35 -16.22
N ILE A 202 -7.29 -13.73 -17.16
CA ILE A 202 -5.84 -13.57 -17.11
C ILE A 202 -5.44 -12.78 -15.87
N ARG A 203 -6.04 -11.60 -15.66
CA ARG A 203 -5.80 -10.77 -14.48
C ARG A 203 -6.03 -11.54 -13.20
N HIS A 204 -7.20 -12.19 -13.04
CA HIS A 204 -7.50 -12.95 -11.83
C HIS A 204 -6.49 -14.07 -11.55
N TRP A 205 -6.03 -14.76 -12.60
CA TRP A 205 -5.01 -15.81 -12.46
C TRP A 205 -3.67 -15.24 -11.98
N PHE A 206 -3.19 -14.15 -12.57
CA PHE A 206 -1.94 -13.51 -12.17
C PHE A 206 -2.03 -12.86 -10.78
N GLU A 207 -3.13 -12.19 -10.46
CA GLU A 207 -3.38 -11.63 -9.11
C GLU A 207 -3.31 -12.74 -8.06
N THR A 208 -3.96 -13.88 -8.31
CA THR A 208 -3.95 -15.01 -7.39
C THR A 208 -2.55 -15.57 -7.25
N ARG A 209 -1.87 -15.84 -8.38
CA ARG A 209 -0.56 -16.49 -8.41
C ARG A 209 0.55 -15.63 -7.78
N LEU A 210 0.54 -14.32 -8.02
CA LEU A 210 1.56 -13.39 -7.51
C LEU A 210 1.29 -12.92 -6.08
N SER A 211 0.07 -13.15 -5.57
CA SER A 211 -0.27 -12.91 -4.16
C SER A 211 0.10 -14.10 -3.26
N GLU A 212 0.41 -15.26 -3.83
CA GLU A 212 0.92 -16.40 -3.06
C GLU A 212 2.33 -16.06 -2.50
N PRO A 213 2.61 -16.35 -1.22
CA PRO A 213 3.94 -16.18 -0.66
C PRO A 213 4.98 -16.94 -1.47
N ALA A 214 6.04 -16.27 -1.91
CA ALA A 214 7.12 -16.94 -2.61
C ALA A 214 7.82 -17.91 -1.65
N GLY A 215 7.70 -19.20 -1.93
CA GLY A 215 8.48 -20.22 -1.24
C GLY A 215 9.96 -20.05 -1.58
N GLY A 216 10.82 -19.99 -0.57
CA GLY A 216 12.28 -20.03 -0.76
C GLY A 216 13.07 -18.78 -0.37
N GLN A 217 12.49 -17.83 0.36
CA GLN A 217 13.28 -16.75 0.96
C GLN A 217 14.38 -17.31 1.88
N SER A 218 15.49 -16.57 2.00
CA SER A 218 16.64 -16.97 2.82
C SER A 218 16.30 -17.00 4.30
N PHE A 219 15.84 -18.15 4.76
CA PHE A 219 15.69 -18.46 6.16
C PHE A 219 17.04 -18.47 6.88
N LEU A 220 17.07 -17.95 8.11
CA LEU A 220 18.25 -17.98 9.02
C LEU A 220 19.49 -17.16 8.58
N ALA A 221 19.38 -16.24 7.63
CA ALA A 221 20.49 -15.35 7.28
C ALA A 221 20.80 -14.27 8.35
N GLY A 222 19.88 -14.04 9.30
CA GLY A 222 19.99 -13.02 10.33
C GLY A 222 19.96 -13.59 11.76
N ARG A 223 20.10 -12.69 12.76
CA ARG A 223 20.06 -13.05 14.19
C ARG A 223 18.64 -13.27 14.72
N VAL A 224 17.67 -12.53 14.19
CA VAL A 224 16.24 -12.63 14.54
C VAL A 224 15.46 -12.85 13.25
N THR A 225 14.58 -13.85 13.24
CA THR A 225 13.76 -14.22 12.09
C THR A 225 12.29 -14.02 12.45
N PHE A 226 11.59 -13.24 11.62
CA PHE A 226 10.14 -13.13 11.63
C PHE A 226 9.61 -13.94 10.45
N CYS A 227 8.68 -14.86 10.70
CA CYS A 227 8.12 -15.72 9.66
C CYS A 227 6.74 -16.23 10.06
N ASN A 228 6.03 -16.84 9.11
CA ASN A 228 4.85 -17.61 9.44
C ASN A 228 5.24 -18.91 10.18
N MET A 229 4.27 -19.56 10.84
CA MET A 229 4.55 -20.77 11.64
C MET A 229 4.95 -22.00 10.82
N VAL A 230 4.77 -21.97 9.49
CA VAL A 230 4.96 -23.15 8.62
C VAL A 230 6.43 -23.41 8.27
N PRO A 231 7.25 -22.43 7.84
CA PRO A 231 8.57 -22.77 7.29
C PRO A 231 9.64 -23.12 8.31
N MET A 232 9.45 -22.71 9.56
CA MET A 232 10.33 -23.03 10.70
C MET A 232 9.77 -24.13 11.60
N ARG A 233 8.81 -24.89 11.07
CA ARG A 233 8.10 -25.94 11.78
C ARG A 233 9.06 -26.97 12.37
N SER A 234 8.87 -27.29 13.65
CA SER A 234 9.60 -28.31 14.42
C SER A 234 11.12 -28.09 14.53
N VAL A 235 11.63 -26.91 14.16
CA VAL A 235 13.04 -26.55 14.37
C VAL A 235 13.22 -26.03 15.80
N PRO A 236 14.15 -26.57 16.60
CA PRO A 236 14.33 -26.15 17.98
C PRO A 236 15.02 -24.78 18.07
N PHE A 237 14.39 -23.84 18.78
CA PHE A 237 14.96 -22.52 19.05
C PHE A 237 15.04 -22.26 20.55
N LYS A 238 16.06 -21.52 20.99
CA LYS A 238 16.17 -21.09 22.40
C LYS A 238 14.96 -20.25 22.81
N VAL A 239 14.55 -19.32 21.94
CA VAL A 239 13.49 -18.37 22.21
C VAL A 239 12.51 -18.39 21.03
N ILE A 240 11.23 -18.56 21.31
CA ILE A 240 10.14 -18.52 20.32
C ILE A 240 9.11 -17.47 20.77
N TRP A 241 8.70 -16.60 19.85
CA TRP A 241 7.66 -15.60 20.07
C TRP A 241 6.49 -15.90 19.11
N LEU A 242 5.30 -16.12 19.68
CA LEU A 242 4.06 -16.23 18.92
C LEU A 242 3.30 -14.92 19.07
N LEU A 243 3.14 -14.19 17.97
CA LEU A 243 2.52 -12.88 17.96
C LEU A 243 1.12 -12.94 17.36
N GLY A 244 0.19 -12.13 17.87
CA GLY A 244 -1.15 -12.01 17.31
C GLY A 244 -2.00 -13.28 17.47
N MET A 245 -1.83 -13.99 18.59
CA MET A 245 -2.60 -15.20 18.90
C MET A 245 -4.01 -14.84 19.40
N ASN A 246 -4.77 -14.17 18.55
CA ASN A 246 -6.13 -13.69 18.82
C ASN A 246 -7.18 -14.77 18.49
N ASP A 247 -8.36 -14.70 19.10
CA ASP A 247 -9.46 -15.66 18.90
C ASP A 247 -9.91 -15.79 17.44
N LEU A 248 -10.01 -14.67 16.73
CA LEU A 248 -10.46 -14.65 15.33
C LEU A 248 -9.35 -14.97 14.32
N ASP A 249 -8.08 -14.80 14.71
CA ASP A 249 -6.94 -14.94 13.81
C ASP A 249 -6.31 -16.33 13.87
N TYR A 250 -6.38 -16.99 15.03
CA TYR A 250 -5.77 -18.30 15.24
C TYR A 250 -6.62 -19.24 16.11
N PRO A 251 -6.76 -20.53 15.76
CA PRO A 251 -6.32 -21.19 14.52
C PRO A 251 -6.98 -20.60 13.27
N ARG A 252 -6.28 -20.59 12.13
CA ARG A 252 -6.81 -19.99 10.90
C ARG A 252 -8.00 -20.79 10.41
N THR A 253 -9.10 -20.09 10.13
CA THR A 253 -10.30 -20.71 9.59
C THR A 253 -10.18 -20.83 8.07
N GLN A 254 -10.36 -22.04 7.53
CA GLN A 254 -10.54 -22.25 6.09
C GLN A 254 -11.99 -22.64 5.84
N ARG A 255 -12.68 -21.85 5.01
CA ARG A 255 -14.01 -22.25 4.54
C ARG A 255 -13.84 -23.36 3.52
N THR A 256 -14.33 -24.54 3.87
CA THR A 256 -14.37 -25.64 2.92
C THR A 256 -15.58 -25.47 2.00
N PRO A 257 -15.44 -25.69 0.69
CA PRO A 257 -16.58 -25.64 -0.23
C PRO A 257 -17.68 -26.64 0.17
N ALA A 258 -18.95 -26.25 0.04
CA ALA A 258 -20.07 -27.12 0.41
C ALA A 258 -20.13 -28.45 -0.38
N PHE A 259 -19.52 -28.46 -1.57
CA PHE A 259 -19.42 -29.63 -2.43
C PHE A 259 -18.20 -30.53 -2.12
N ASP A 260 -17.40 -30.20 -1.10
CA ASP A 260 -16.32 -31.08 -0.65
C ASP A 260 -16.89 -32.28 0.12
N LEU A 261 -16.94 -33.44 -0.56
CA LEU A 261 -17.42 -34.69 0.01
C LEU A 261 -16.48 -35.26 1.09
N MET A 262 -15.18 -34.92 1.06
CA MET A 262 -14.22 -35.36 2.08
C MET A 262 -14.54 -34.69 3.42
N ALA A 263 -14.89 -33.40 3.41
CA ALA A 263 -15.30 -32.68 4.61
C ALA A 263 -16.59 -33.22 5.24
N GLN A 264 -17.49 -33.81 4.44
CA GLN A 264 -18.72 -34.42 4.94
C GLN A 264 -18.48 -35.78 5.61
N ARG A 265 -17.40 -36.49 5.25
CA ARG A 265 -17.06 -37.83 5.77
C ARG A 265 -15.55 -37.94 6.02
N PRO A 266 -15.03 -37.23 7.04
CA PRO A 266 -13.60 -37.21 7.32
C PRO A 266 -13.07 -38.60 7.67
N ARG A 267 -11.88 -38.92 7.18
CA ARG A 267 -11.13 -40.15 7.43
C ARG A 267 -9.78 -39.83 8.06
N LEU A 268 -9.17 -40.84 8.69
CA LEU A 268 -7.80 -40.74 9.17
C LEU A 268 -6.86 -40.42 8.00
N GLY A 269 -6.05 -39.38 8.16
CA GLY A 269 -5.15 -38.88 7.12
C GLY A 269 -5.69 -37.67 6.34
N ASP A 270 -6.99 -37.36 6.44
CA ASP A 270 -7.54 -36.14 5.84
C ASP A 270 -6.96 -34.91 6.53
N ARG A 271 -6.49 -33.95 5.72
CA ARG A 271 -5.92 -32.70 6.24
C ARG A 271 -7.03 -31.75 6.66
N SER A 272 -6.86 -31.17 7.83
CA SER A 272 -7.71 -30.12 8.37
C SER A 272 -6.81 -28.96 8.76
N ARG A 273 -7.00 -27.80 8.14
CA ARG A 273 -6.14 -26.63 8.42
C ARG A 273 -6.24 -26.18 9.88
N ARG A 274 -7.41 -26.34 10.49
CA ARG A 274 -7.63 -26.07 11.91
C ARG A 274 -6.78 -26.99 12.79
N ASP A 275 -6.74 -28.29 12.47
CA ASP A 275 -5.97 -29.27 13.25
C ASP A 275 -4.46 -29.12 12.99
N ASP A 276 -4.08 -28.83 11.75
CA ASP A 276 -2.70 -28.48 11.38
C ASP A 276 -2.22 -27.27 12.19
N ASP A 277 -3.01 -26.20 12.29
CA ASP A 277 -2.67 -25.02 13.09
C ASP A 277 -2.60 -25.34 14.58
N ARG A 278 -3.58 -26.05 15.16
CA ARG A 278 -3.50 -26.49 16.57
C ARG A 278 -2.24 -27.31 16.84
N TYR A 279 -1.85 -28.16 15.90
CA TYR A 279 -0.63 -28.95 15.99
C TYR A 279 0.63 -28.08 15.82
N LEU A 280 0.62 -27.07 14.95
CA LEU A 280 1.72 -26.09 14.85
C LEU A 280 1.95 -25.34 16.16
N PHE A 281 0.88 -24.98 16.89
CA PHE A 281 1.02 -24.40 18.23
C PHE A 281 1.72 -25.35 19.20
N LEU A 282 1.33 -26.63 19.19
CA LEU A 282 1.97 -27.66 20.01
C LEU A 282 3.45 -27.82 19.63
N GLU A 283 3.77 -27.84 18.33
CA GLU A 283 5.16 -27.91 17.87
C GLU A 283 5.97 -26.69 18.28
N ALA A 284 5.40 -25.48 18.24
CA ALA A 284 6.06 -24.29 18.75
C ALA A 284 6.37 -24.40 20.25
N LEU A 285 5.41 -24.90 21.05
CA LEU A 285 5.61 -25.18 22.47
C LEU A 285 6.72 -26.21 22.71
N LEU A 286 6.73 -27.29 21.93
CA LEU A 286 7.73 -28.36 22.02
C LEU A 286 9.11 -27.97 21.48
N SER A 287 9.19 -26.99 20.58
CA SER A 287 10.44 -26.52 19.98
C SER A 287 11.15 -25.45 20.82
N ALA A 288 10.44 -24.74 21.70
CA ALA A 288 11.04 -23.74 22.56
C ALA A 288 11.96 -24.41 23.59
N ARG A 289 13.25 -24.03 23.61
CA ARG A 289 14.27 -24.65 24.48
C ARG A 289 14.57 -23.86 25.76
N ALA A 290 14.27 -22.56 25.79
CA ALA A 290 14.48 -21.71 26.96
C ALA A 290 13.27 -20.82 27.26
N HIS A 291 12.75 -20.09 26.28
CA HIS A 291 11.62 -19.17 26.47
C HIS A 291 10.58 -19.31 25.35
N LEU A 292 9.30 -19.34 25.75
CA LEU A 292 8.16 -19.17 24.87
C LEU A 292 7.42 -17.90 25.30
N ALA A 293 7.31 -16.94 24.39
CA ALA A 293 6.51 -15.74 24.57
C ALA A 293 5.29 -15.81 23.66
N ILE A 294 4.11 -15.47 24.18
CA ILE A 294 2.84 -15.48 23.44
C ILE A 294 2.19 -14.11 23.63
N SER A 295 1.79 -13.45 22.55
CA SER A 295 1.06 -12.19 22.59
C SER A 295 -0.24 -12.26 21.81
N TRP A 296 -1.22 -11.47 22.25
CA TRP A 296 -2.51 -11.26 21.60
C TRP A 296 -3.00 -9.84 21.91
N VAL A 297 -3.95 -9.35 21.14
CA VAL A 297 -4.64 -8.08 21.35
C VAL A 297 -5.77 -8.33 22.35
N GLY A 298 -5.61 -7.85 23.58
CA GLY A 298 -6.57 -8.08 24.66
C GLY A 298 -7.76 -7.10 24.70
N ARG A 299 -7.69 -5.99 23.94
CA ARG A 299 -8.76 -4.98 23.87
C ARG A 299 -8.85 -4.33 22.50
N ASP A 300 -10.06 -3.94 22.12
CA ASP A 300 -10.31 -3.17 20.91
C ASP A 300 -9.76 -1.73 21.04
N GLN A 301 -9.18 -1.19 19.97
CA GLN A 301 -8.53 0.12 19.98
C GLN A 301 -9.50 1.30 19.92
N GLN A 302 -10.72 1.08 19.43
CA GLN A 302 -11.75 2.10 19.26
C GLN A 302 -12.68 2.17 20.47
N ASP A 303 -13.23 1.02 20.90
CA ASP A 303 -14.25 0.97 21.95
C ASP A 303 -13.75 0.39 23.30
N ASN A 304 -12.50 -0.10 23.34
CA ASN A 304 -11.85 -0.65 24.53
C ASN A 304 -12.57 -1.87 25.13
N SER A 305 -13.43 -2.54 24.36
CA SER A 305 -14.03 -3.83 24.73
C SER A 305 -12.97 -4.91 24.88
N SER A 306 -13.24 -5.92 25.72
CA SER A 306 -12.30 -7.01 25.98
C SER A 306 -12.34 -8.02 24.84
N LEU A 307 -11.15 -8.35 24.32
CA LEU A 307 -10.97 -9.36 23.28
C LEU A 307 -10.28 -10.61 23.87
N PRO A 308 -10.85 -11.81 23.67
CA PRO A 308 -10.26 -13.03 24.18
C PRO A 308 -9.01 -13.43 23.37
N PRO A 309 -8.05 -14.14 24.00
CA PRO A 309 -6.97 -14.77 23.27
C PRO A 309 -7.50 -15.94 22.43
N SER A 310 -6.66 -16.43 21.53
CA SER A 310 -6.88 -17.68 20.81
C SER A 310 -7.26 -18.84 21.73
N VAL A 311 -8.17 -19.70 21.26
CA VAL A 311 -8.62 -20.90 21.98
C VAL A 311 -7.45 -21.77 22.47
N VAL A 312 -6.38 -21.94 21.67
CA VAL A 312 -5.22 -22.75 22.10
C VAL A 312 -4.42 -22.09 23.23
N VAL A 313 -4.41 -20.76 23.28
CA VAL A 313 -3.77 -20.01 24.36
C VAL A 313 -4.64 -20.08 25.61
N ALA A 314 -5.97 -20.00 25.48
CA ALA A 314 -6.90 -20.23 26.59
C ALA A 314 -6.75 -21.65 27.17
N GLU A 315 -6.67 -22.68 26.33
CA GLU A 315 -6.42 -24.07 26.75
C GLU A 315 -5.09 -24.21 27.50
N LEU A 316 -4.02 -23.55 27.02
CA LEU A 316 -2.72 -23.55 27.70
C LEU A 316 -2.79 -22.85 29.06
N ARG A 317 -3.48 -21.70 29.15
CA ARG A 317 -3.68 -20.97 30.42
C ARG A 317 -4.45 -21.82 31.42
N ASP A 318 -5.51 -22.49 30.98
CA ASP A 318 -6.30 -23.41 31.81
C ASP A 318 -5.46 -24.59 32.29
N TYR A 319 -4.63 -25.17 31.43
CA TYR A 319 -3.71 -26.25 31.80
C TYR A 319 -2.69 -25.78 32.86
N ILE A 320 -2.13 -24.59 32.70
CA ILE A 320 -1.21 -24.00 33.69
C ILE A 320 -1.91 -23.78 35.04
N ASN A 321 -3.14 -23.28 35.03
CA ASN A 321 -3.91 -23.06 36.25
C ASN A 321 -4.26 -24.36 36.99
N ARG A 322 -4.39 -25.48 36.27
CA ARG A 322 -4.66 -26.80 36.87
C ARG A 322 -3.40 -27.46 37.42
N GLY A 323 -2.26 -27.27 36.76
CA GLY A 323 -1.01 -27.95 37.10
C GLY A 323 -0.19 -27.24 38.18
N TRP A 324 -0.37 -25.94 38.36
CA TRP A 324 0.48 -25.12 39.23
C TRP A 324 -0.34 -24.17 40.10
N ALA A 325 0.18 -23.89 41.29
CA ALA A 325 -0.32 -22.87 42.20
C ALA A 325 0.81 -21.90 42.57
N ALA A 326 0.47 -20.63 42.76
CA ALA A 326 1.44 -19.65 43.23
C ALA A 326 1.81 -19.92 44.69
N GLU A 327 3.11 -19.86 45.00
CA GLU A 327 3.60 -20.00 46.37
C GLU A 327 3.07 -18.85 47.23
N LYS A 328 2.32 -19.18 48.30
CA LYS A 328 1.78 -18.19 49.23
C LYS A 328 2.92 -17.63 50.08
N LYS A 329 3.27 -16.35 49.88
CA LYS A 329 4.15 -15.65 50.83
C LYS A 329 3.38 -15.43 52.14
N PRO A 330 3.96 -15.74 53.32
CA PRO A 330 3.24 -15.79 54.59
C PRO A 330 2.75 -14.43 55.13
N ASP A 331 3.14 -13.29 54.54
CA ASP A 331 2.87 -11.95 55.07
C ASP A 331 1.72 -11.17 54.38
N PHE A 332 1.01 -11.78 53.41
CA PHE A 332 -0.11 -11.11 52.75
C PHE A 332 -1.39 -11.95 52.87
N GLU A 333 -2.35 -11.47 53.67
CA GLU A 333 -3.75 -11.89 53.62
C GLU A 333 -4.32 -11.58 52.22
N VAL A 334 -4.20 -12.50 51.27
CA VAL A 334 -4.87 -12.38 49.96
C VAL A 334 -6.15 -13.19 49.96
N LYS A 335 -7.26 -12.46 49.83
CA LYS A 335 -8.59 -12.95 49.46
C LYS A 335 -8.55 -13.51 48.03
N LYS A 336 -8.93 -14.78 47.87
CA LYS A 336 -8.99 -15.61 46.63
C LYS A 336 -7.64 -15.96 46.01
N GLU A 337 -7.47 -17.24 45.69
CA GLU A 337 -6.34 -17.75 44.92
C GLU A 337 -6.37 -17.16 43.51
N GLN A 338 -5.36 -16.34 43.17
CA GLN A 338 -5.23 -15.78 41.84
C GLN A 338 -4.70 -16.86 40.88
N PRO A 339 -5.29 -17.04 39.69
CA PRO A 339 -4.81 -18.01 38.72
C PRO A 339 -3.35 -17.73 38.31
N VAL A 340 -2.52 -18.78 38.23
CA VAL A 340 -1.10 -18.66 37.85
C VAL A 340 -0.94 -18.03 36.47
N ALA A 341 -1.82 -18.36 35.54
CA ALA A 341 -1.82 -17.79 34.20
C ALA A 341 -1.96 -16.25 34.21
N ASP A 342 -2.70 -15.68 35.15
CA ASP A 342 -2.87 -14.21 35.24
C ASP A 342 -1.61 -13.53 35.80
N ILE A 343 -0.84 -14.23 36.64
CA ILE A 343 0.44 -13.75 37.17
C ILE A 343 1.51 -13.71 36.06
N LEU A 344 1.45 -14.68 35.14
CA LEU A 344 2.31 -14.76 33.96
C LEU A 344 1.88 -13.80 32.84
N THR A 345 0.61 -13.38 32.83
CA THR A 345 0.09 -12.46 31.83
C THR A 345 0.49 -11.02 32.18
N VAL A 346 0.93 -10.28 31.17
CA VAL A 346 1.31 -8.87 31.29
C VAL A 346 0.47 -8.04 30.34
N GLU A 347 -0.30 -7.10 30.88
CA GLU A 347 -1.04 -6.13 30.08
C GLU A 347 -0.15 -4.94 29.73
N TYR A 348 0.01 -4.68 28.42
CA TYR A 348 0.77 -3.54 27.92
C TYR A 348 -0.17 -2.36 27.61
N PRO A 349 0.28 -1.11 27.83
CA PRO A 349 -0.52 0.06 27.50
C PRO A 349 -0.62 0.29 25.99
N LEU A 350 -1.69 0.96 25.54
CA LEU A 350 -1.93 1.26 24.13
C LEU A 350 -0.82 2.11 23.48
N GLN A 351 -0.29 3.08 24.22
CA GLN A 351 0.68 4.04 23.70
C GLN A 351 2.09 3.69 24.19
N PRO A 352 3.12 3.72 23.31
CA PRO A 352 4.50 3.40 23.67
C PRO A 352 5.10 4.38 24.68
N PHE A 353 4.62 5.63 24.71
CA PHE A 353 5.01 6.68 25.65
C PHE A 353 4.20 6.71 26.96
N SER A 354 3.43 5.65 27.24
CA SER A 354 2.75 5.52 28.52
C SER A 354 3.75 5.56 29.67
N ARG A 355 3.49 6.38 30.69
CA ARG A 355 4.33 6.48 31.90
C ARG A 355 4.52 5.12 32.60
N HIS A 356 3.58 4.21 32.42
CA HIS A 356 3.64 2.85 32.97
C HIS A 356 4.90 2.10 32.48
N CYS A 357 5.29 2.28 31.22
CA CYS A 357 6.48 1.66 30.63
C CYS A 357 7.81 2.19 31.22
N PHE A 358 7.77 3.31 31.96
CA PHE A 358 8.93 3.99 32.53
C PHE A 358 8.86 4.09 34.06
N SER A 359 7.95 3.34 34.69
CA SER A 359 7.71 3.33 36.13
C SER A 359 8.75 2.53 36.95
N GLY A 360 9.69 1.87 36.28
CA GLY A 360 10.66 0.97 36.92
C GLY A 360 10.17 -0.47 37.12
N ASN A 361 8.94 -0.80 36.69
CA ASN A 361 8.45 -2.18 36.69
C ASN A 361 9.15 -2.99 35.57
N PRO A 362 9.96 -4.02 35.89
CA PRO A 362 10.73 -4.77 34.90
C PRO A 362 9.87 -5.54 33.89
N LYS A 363 8.60 -5.86 34.20
CA LYS A 363 7.71 -6.61 33.29
C LYS A 363 7.27 -5.78 32.07
N ILE A 364 7.13 -4.47 32.24
CA ILE A 364 6.63 -3.54 31.23
C ILE A 364 7.66 -2.46 30.86
N ALA A 365 8.88 -2.58 31.38
CA ALA A 365 9.93 -1.60 31.15
C ALA A 365 10.27 -1.49 29.66
N SER A 366 10.19 -0.28 29.13
CA SER A 366 10.63 0.02 27.77
C SER A 366 12.12 0.36 27.76
N TYR A 367 12.82 -0.11 26.72
CA TYR A 367 14.20 0.28 26.43
C TYR A 367 14.30 1.48 25.48
N ALA A 368 13.16 1.97 24.97
CA ALA A 368 13.08 3.06 24.01
C ALA A 368 13.19 4.43 24.71
N SER A 369 14.40 4.97 24.77
CA SER A 369 14.73 6.23 25.44
C SER A 369 14.02 7.46 24.86
N GLU A 370 13.67 7.41 23.58
CA GLU A 370 12.96 8.47 22.85
C GLU A 370 11.54 8.73 23.39
N TRP A 371 10.93 7.71 24.00
CA TRP A 371 9.60 7.78 24.60
C TRP A 371 9.62 8.07 26.09
N LEU A 372 10.81 8.18 26.70
CA LEU A 372 10.94 8.52 28.11
C LEU A 372 10.22 9.85 28.34
N PRO A 373 9.20 9.91 29.22
CA PRO A 373 8.49 11.13 29.50
C PRO A 373 9.48 12.17 29.99
N LYS A 374 9.79 13.16 29.16
CA LYS A 374 10.61 14.27 29.59
C LYS A 374 9.84 14.94 30.72
N PRO A 375 10.46 15.17 31.89
CA PRO A 375 9.81 15.95 32.94
C PRO A 375 9.31 17.23 32.27
N LEU A 376 8.02 17.51 32.43
CA LEU A 376 7.43 18.76 31.96
C LEU A 376 8.22 19.88 32.64
N SER A 377 9.18 20.46 31.92
CA SER A 377 9.84 21.69 32.32
C SER A 377 8.74 22.75 32.32
N SER A 378 8.09 22.92 33.48
CA SER A 378 6.99 23.88 33.71
C SER A 378 5.69 23.56 32.94
N PRO A 379 4.51 24.06 33.39
CA PRO A 379 3.29 23.97 32.59
C PRO A 379 3.59 24.52 31.20
N SER A 380 3.13 23.82 30.18
CA SER A 380 3.31 24.19 28.77
C SER A 380 3.25 25.70 28.64
N CYS A 381 4.37 26.34 28.29
CA CYS A 381 4.28 27.64 27.66
C CYS A 381 3.26 27.44 26.54
N ALA A 382 2.11 28.09 26.63
CA ALA A 382 1.27 28.31 25.47
C ALA A 382 2.24 28.86 24.43
N PHE A 383 2.59 28.05 23.43
CA PHE A 383 3.52 28.49 22.42
C PHE A 383 2.74 29.50 21.60
N THR A 384 2.82 30.77 22.01
CA THR A 384 2.25 31.85 21.23
C THR A 384 3.10 31.93 19.98
N PHE A 385 2.50 31.57 18.84
CA PHE A 385 3.18 31.56 17.54
C PHE A 385 3.95 32.85 17.27
N LEU A 386 3.42 33.99 17.77
CA LEU A 386 4.13 35.26 17.85
C LEU A 386 4.39 35.64 19.31
N GLN A 387 5.66 35.71 19.70
CA GLN A 387 6.06 36.12 21.05
C GLN A 387 6.10 37.65 21.24
N GLY A 388 5.76 38.41 20.19
CA GLY A 388 5.78 39.87 20.19
C GLY A 388 5.73 40.41 18.75
N PRO A 389 5.68 41.73 18.57
CA PRO A 389 5.78 42.33 17.24
C PRO A 389 7.14 41.99 16.63
N LEU A 390 7.12 41.56 15.36
CA LEU A 390 8.36 41.41 14.59
C LEU A 390 9.00 42.80 14.41
N LEU A 391 10.32 42.83 14.20
CA LEU A 391 11.04 44.04 13.84
C LEU A 391 10.29 44.77 12.71
N GLN A 392 10.17 46.09 12.78
CA GLN A 392 9.56 46.81 11.67
C GLN A 392 10.46 46.68 10.44
N PRO A 393 9.92 46.28 9.27
CA PRO A 393 10.69 46.35 8.04
C PRO A 393 11.07 47.80 7.73
N GLU A 394 12.13 47.99 6.94
CA GLU A 394 12.48 49.34 6.47
C GLU A 394 11.29 49.99 5.76
N PRO A 395 11.10 51.31 5.92
CA PRO A 395 9.99 52.03 5.33
C PRO A 395 10.05 51.91 3.80
N CYS A 396 9.06 51.21 3.25
CA CYS A 396 8.95 51.01 1.82
C CYS A 396 8.35 52.27 1.18
N GLN A 397 9.15 53.00 0.39
CA GLN A 397 8.68 54.24 -0.26
C GLN A 397 7.78 53.98 -1.49
N GLN A 398 7.84 52.76 -2.05
CA GLN A 398 7.04 52.35 -3.20
C GLN A 398 6.49 50.94 -2.96
N VAL A 399 5.17 50.80 -2.95
CA VAL A 399 4.51 49.51 -2.79
C VAL A 399 3.75 49.18 -4.07
N ASP A 400 4.03 48.01 -4.64
CA ASP A 400 3.29 47.48 -5.77
C ASP A 400 1.81 47.31 -5.41
N LEU A 401 0.90 47.78 -6.28
CA LEU A 401 -0.54 47.67 -6.09
C LEU A 401 -0.98 46.21 -5.91
N SER A 402 -0.38 45.27 -6.64
CA SER A 402 -0.65 43.84 -6.50
C SER A 402 -0.35 43.31 -5.10
N ARG A 403 0.69 43.86 -4.44
CA ARG A 403 1.07 43.51 -3.07
C ARG A 403 0.06 44.03 -2.05
N LEU A 404 -0.46 45.24 -2.24
CA LEU A 404 -1.53 45.81 -1.42
C LEU A 404 -2.83 45.02 -1.53
N VAL A 405 -3.23 44.66 -2.75
CA VAL A 405 -4.42 43.84 -3.00
C VAL A 405 -4.27 42.46 -2.34
N ARG A 406 -3.13 41.80 -2.50
CA ARG A 406 -2.86 40.49 -1.84
C ARG A 406 -2.90 40.59 -0.31
N PHE A 407 -2.38 41.68 0.26
CA PHE A 407 -2.45 41.91 1.71
C PHE A 407 -3.90 42.04 2.19
N TRP A 408 -4.71 42.89 1.55
CA TRP A 408 -6.09 43.10 1.99
C TRP A 408 -7.02 41.91 1.73
N ASN A 409 -6.77 41.12 0.69
CA ASN A 409 -7.55 39.91 0.42
C ASN A 409 -7.36 38.85 1.50
N HIS A 410 -6.15 38.67 2.04
CA HIS A 410 -5.90 37.72 3.13
C HIS A 410 -4.65 38.11 3.96
N PRO A 411 -4.79 39.03 4.94
CA PRO A 411 -3.64 39.65 5.61
C PRO A 411 -2.80 38.68 6.44
N VAL A 412 -3.43 37.67 7.07
CA VAL A 412 -2.73 36.63 7.84
C VAL A 412 -1.86 35.76 6.94
N ARG A 413 -2.38 35.31 5.79
CA ARG A 413 -1.63 34.54 4.79
C ARG A 413 -0.50 35.37 4.22
N PHE A 414 -0.75 36.63 3.88
CA PHE A 414 0.28 37.54 3.41
C PHE A 414 1.39 37.71 4.44
N PHE A 415 1.06 37.88 5.73
CA PHE A 415 2.05 37.94 6.81
C PHE A 415 2.89 36.66 6.86
N LEU A 416 2.27 35.48 6.83
CA LEU A 416 3.00 34.21 6.83
C LEU A 416 3.91 34.06 5.59
N GLU A 417 3.40 34.33 4.39
CA GLU A 417 4.15 34.15 3.14
C GLU A 417 5.26 35.19 2.94
N GLN A 418 4.97 36.46 3.21
CA GLN A 418 5.85 37.60 2.87
C GLN A 418 6.73 38.03 4.03
N ARG A 419 6.27 37.88 5.28
CA ARG A 419 7.05 38.27 6.46
C ARG A 419 7.78 37.08 7.09
N MET A 420 7.16 35.90 7.13
CA MET A 420 7.76 34.69 7.71
C MET A 420 8.38 33.75 6.66
N GLY A 421 8.14 33.99 5.36
CA GLY A 421 8.60 33.09 4.28
C GLY A 421 7.88 31.73 4.25
N LEU A 422 6.80 31.58 5.02
CA LEU A 422 6.04 30.34 5.14
C LEU A 422 4.96 30.29 4.07
N ARG A 423 5.20 29.50 3.02
CA ARG A 423 4.19 29.18 2.02
C ARG A 423 3.57 27.83 2.35
N CYS A 424 2.37 27.83 2.92
CA CYS A 424 1.55 26.64 2.96
C CYS A 424 1.07 26.35 1.53
N ARG A 425 1.76 25.44 0.83
CA ARG A 425 1.18 24.81 -0.34
C ARG A 425 0.04 23.94 0.18
N TYR A 426 -1.18 24.44 0.08
CA TYR A 426 -2.35 23.59 0.30
C TYR A 426 -2.29 22.46 -0.73
N ALA A 427 -2.55 21.26 -0.21
CA ALA A 427 -2.62 19.93 -0.81
C ALA A 427 -2.53 19.82 -2.35
N GLU A 428 -1.83 18.78 -2.79
CA GLU A 428 -2.04 18.11 -4.07
C GLU A 428 -3.48 18.32 -4.53
N GLU A 429 -3.68 19.05 -5.62
CA GLU A 429 -5.02 19.18 -6.20
C GLU A 429 -5.44 17.77 -6.60
N VAL A 430 -6.38 17.21 -5.83
CA VAL A 430 -6.97 15.91 -6.13
C VAL A 430 -7.51 16.01 -7.54
N LEU A 431 -6.98 15.18 -8.43
CA LEU A 431 -7.41 15.18 -9.81
C LEU A 431 -8.89 14.76 -9.85
N PRO A 432 -9.78 15.60 -10.37
CA PRO A 432 -11.19 15.25 -10.46
C PRO A 432 -11.38 14.06 -11.42
N GLU A 433 -12.12 13.05 -10.97
CA GLU A 433 -12.47 11.87 -11.78
C GLU A 433 -13.56 12.18 -12.82
N ALA A 434 -14.37 13.20 -12.57
CA ALA A 434 -15.52 13.59 -13.38
C ALA A 434 -15.36 14.97 -14.01
N GLU A 435 -16.02 15.16 -15.15
CA GLU A 435 -16.20 16.47 -15.77
C GLU A 435 -17.13 17.38 -14.95
N ALA A 436 -17.05 18.68 -15.20
CA ALA A 436 -17.85 19.65 -14.48
C ALA A 436 -19.31 19.59 -14.94
N PHE A 437 -20.16 18.92 -14.16
CA PHE A 437 -21.60 18.99 -14.33
C PHE A 437 -22.12 20.22 -13.58
N PHE A 438 -22.49 21.27 -14.31
CA PHE A 438 -23.30 22.34 -13.72
C PHE A 438 -24.77 21.90 -13.72
N PRO A 439 -25.50 22.10 -12.60
CA PRO A 439 -26.93 21.85 -12.55
C PRO A 439 -27.74 22.81 -13.43
#